data_AF-A0A3M1IIQ4-F1
#
_entry.id   AF-A0A3M1IIQ4-F1
#
_cell.length_a   1.000
_cell.length_b   1.000
_cell.length_c   1.000
_cell.angle_alpha   90.00
_cell.angle_beta   90.00
_cell.angle_gamma   90.00
#
_symmetry.space_group_name_H-M   'P 1'
#
loop_
_entity.id
_entity.type
_entity.pdbx_description
1 polymer ?
#
loop_
_entity_poly.entity_id
_entity_poly.type
_entity_poly.pdbx_seq_one_letter_code
_entity_poly.pdbx_strand_id
1 'polypeptide(L)'
;MAYRKIVVLGAAIMCLAATFSSCRGAEPEDSSPPIPEEDLVEIITDILLVDPAIREAPQSEQDSLARHYYLRILEPRGYTLAEFTESMQWLQADPKRLQATYEKVLDRATTLETEIQK
;
A
#
# COMPACT_ATOMS: atom_id res chain seq x y z
N MET A 1 12.22 -9.58 61.06
CA MET A 1 12.71 -9.37 59.67
C MET A 1 11.83 -10.07 58.60
N ALA A 2 10.53 -10.30 58.83
CA ALA A 2 9.65 -10.96 57.84
C ALA A 2 8.81 -9.96 57.01
N TYR A 3 8.46 -8.80 57.59
CA TYR A 3 7.51 -7.85 57.00
C TYR A 3 8.10 -6.97 55.87
N ARG A 4 9.43 -6.78 55.85
CA ARG A 4 10.11 -6.00 54.79
C ARG A 4 10.14 -6.71 53.44
N LYS A 5 10.09 -8.05 53.42
CA LYS A 5 10.10 -8.83 52.18
C LYS A 5 8.71 -8.92 51.54
N ILE A 6 7.65 -8.94 52.35
CA ILE A 6 6.25 -9.04 51.89
C ILE A 6 5.80 -7.76 51.19
N VAL A 7 6.18 -6.58 51.71
CA VAL A 7 5.84 -5.28 51.09
C VAL A 7 6.55 -5.08 49.75
N VAL A 8 7.80 -5.54 49.61
CA VAL A 8 8.56 -5.45 48.37
C VAL A 8 8.01 -6.42 47.30
N LEU A 9 7.55 -7.61 47.70
CA LEU A 9 6.92 -8.56 46.78
C LEU A 9 5.55 -8.06 46.29
N GLY A 10 4.77 -7.43 47.17
CA GLY A 10 3.47 -6.84 46.83
C GLY A 10 3.56 -5.67 45.85
N ALA A 11 4.59 -4.82 46.00
CA ALA A 11 4.81 -3.68 45.10
C ALA A 11 5.29 -4.11 43.70
N ALA A 12 6.07 -5.21 43.59
CA ALA A 12 6.56 -5.71 42.31
C ALA A 12 5.46 -6.33 41.43
N ILE A 13 4.44 -6.96 42.05
CA ILE A 13 3.32 -7.58 41.35
C ILE A 13 2.33 -6.53 40.83
N MET A 14 2.21 -5.38 41.52
CA MET A 14 1.32 -4.28 41.12
C MET A 14 1.83 -3.49 39.91
N CYS A 15 3.15 -3.48 39.65
CA CYS A 15 3.72 -2.85 38.45
C CYS A 15 3.59 -3.71 37.19
N LEU A 16 3.53 -5.04 37.30
CA LEU A 16 3.47 -5.94 36.14
C LEU A 16 2.08 -5.97 35.47
N ALA A 17 1.04 -5.51 36.15
CA ALA A 17 -0.33 -5.48 35.63
C ALA A 17 -0.66 -4.20 34.83
N ALA A 18 0.19 -3.17 34.89
CA ALA A 18 -0.08 -1.87 34.26
C ALA A 18 0.44 -1.72 32.82
N THR A 19 1.14 -2.73 32.27
CA THR A 19 1.79 -2.62 30.95
C THR A 19 0.99 -3.16 29.76
N PHE A 20 -0.26 -3.61 29.96
CA PHE A 20 -1.05 -4.24 28.88
C PHE A 20 -2.14 -3.35 28.24
N SER A 21 -2.30 -2.09 28.64
CA SER A 21 -3.39 -1.23 28.14
C SER A 21 -2.96 -0.14 27.15
N SER A 22 -1.83 -0.31 26.46
CA SER A 22 -1.42 0.64 25.42
C SER A 22 -1.39 0.01 24.02
N CYS A 23 -2.44 -0.73 23.67
CA CYS A 23 -2.87 -0.90 22.28
C CYS A 23 -4.22 -0.21 22.14
N ARG A 24 -4.19 1.13 22.16
CA ARG A 24 -5.32 1.91 21.65
C ARG A 24 -5.29 1.68 20.14
N GLY A 25 -6.02 0.66 19.70
CA GLY A 25 -6.25 0.41 18.28
C GLY A 25 -6.77 1.71 17.69
N ALA A 26 -5.97 2.33 16.83
CA ALA A 26 -6.47 3.33 15.93
C ALA A 26 -7.62 2.66 15.17
N GLU A 27 -8.82 3.18 15.34
CA GLU A 27 -9.92 2.83 14.45
C GLU A 27 -9.40 3.05 13.01
N PRO A 28 -9.67 2.13 12.08
CA PRO A 28 -9.32 2.35 10.69
C PRO A 28 -10.14 3.55 10.24
N GLU A 29 -9.51 4.72 10.27
CA GLU A 29 -9.99 5.89 9.59
C GLU A 29 -10.15 5.45 8.14
N ASP A 30 -11.39 5.51 7.65
CA ASP A 30 -11.77 5.24 6.26
C ASP A 30 -11.18 6.35 5.38
N SER A 31 -9.86 6.43 5.41
CA SER A 31 -9.04 7.39 4.69
C SER A 31 -9.16 7.00 3.24
N SER A 32 -9.65 7.91 2.41
CA SER A 32 -9.60 7.71 0.97
C SER A 32 -8.15 7.80 0.49
N PRO A 33 -7.75 7.04 -0.54
CA PRO A 33 -6.42 7.16 -1.10
C PRO A 33 -6.24 8.54 -1.76
N PRO A 34 -5.00 9.06 -1.84
CA PRO A 34 -4.72 10.29 -2.58
C PRO A 34 -5.13 10.23 -4.06
N ILE A 35 -5.02 9.05 -4.69
CA ILE A 35 -5.51 8.81 -6.05
C ILE A 35 -6.83 8.04 -5.96
N PRO A 36 -7.93 8.55 -6.53
CA PRO A 36 -9.21 7.86 -6.59
C PRO A 36 -9.08 6.45 -7.19
N GLU A 37 -9.89 5.51 -6.71
CA GLU A 37 -9.80 4.10 -7.12
C GLU A 37 -9.96 3.91 -8.63
N GLU A 38 -10.84 4.69 -9.28
CA GLU A 38 -11.03 4.66 -10.73
C GLU A 38 -9.77 5.05 -11.51
N ASP A 39 -9.06 6.09 -11.06
CA ASP A 39 -7.80 6.50 -11.67
C ASP A 39 -6.67 5.53 -11.34
N LEU A 40 -6.67 4.93 -10.15
CA LEU A 40 -5.72 3.87 -9.80
C LEU A 40 -5.85 2.66 -10.72
N VAL A 41 -7.07 2.26 -11.08
CA VAL A 41 -7.27 1.14 -12.01
C VAL A 41 -6.60 1.45 -13.35
N GLU A 42 -6.85 2.61 -13.95
CA GLU A 42 -6.24 2.99 -15.23
C GLU A 42 -4.69 3.11 -15.12
N ILE A 43 -4.19 3.70 -14.03
CA ILE A 43 -2.74 3.86 -13.80
C ILE A 43 -2.05 2.52 -13.63
N ILE A 44 -2.62 1.60 -12.83
CA ILE A 44 -2.05 0.27 -12.61
C ILE A 44 -2.07 -0.52 -13.92
N THR A 45 -3.17 -0.44 -14.70
CA THR A 45 -3.23 -1.06 -16.02
C THR A 45 -2.11 -0.56 -16.93
N ASP A 46 -1.91 0.75 -17.05
CA ASP A 46 -0.83 1.33 -17.87
C ASP A 46 0.56 0.89 -17.38
N ILE A 47 0.78 0.88 -16.06
CA ILE A 47 2.04 0.43 -15.47
C ILE A 47 2.32 -1.03 -15.83
N LEU A 48 1.31 -1.90 -15.77
CA LEU A 48 1.45 -3.33 -16.10
C LEU A 48 1.80 -3.56 -17.57
N LEU A 49 1.47 -2.63 -18.48
CA LEU A 49 1.87 -2.72 -19.89
C LEU A 49 3.36 -2.42 -20.10
N VAL A 50 3.96 -1.55 -19.27
CA VAL A 50 5.38 -1.17 -19.39
C VAL A 50 6.31 -1.99 -18.49
N ASP A 51 5.79 -2.57 -17.40
CA ASP A 51 6.56 -3.31 -16.41
C ASP A 51 7.40 -4.47 -16.99
N PRO A 52 6.90 -5.27 -17.96
CA PRO A 52 7.72 -6.29 -18.60
C PRO A 52 8.95 -5.71 -19.31
N ALA A 53 8.81 -4.59 -20.03
CA ALA A 53 9.92 -3.95 -20.72
C ALA A 53 10.98 -3.40 -19.75
N ILE A 54 10.54 -2.91 -18.58
CA ILE A 54 11.44 -2.47 -17.50
C ILE A 54 12.22 -3.67 -16.94
N ARG A 55 11.55 -4.80 -16.69
CA ARG A 55 12.19 -6.00 -16.11
C ARG A 55 13.25 -6.64 -17.00
N GLU A 56 13.08 -6.54 -18.32
CA GLU A 56 14.05 -7.03 -19.30
C GLU A 56 15.27 -6.11 -19.47
N ALA A 57 15.20 -4.88 -18.97
CA ALA A 57 16.33 -3.95 -19.02
C ALA A 57 17.45 -4.35 -18.05
N PRO A 58 18.71 -3.89 -18.29
CA PRO A 58 19.80 -4.10 -17.35
C PRO A 58 19.43 -3.65 -15.94
N GLN A 59 19.76 -4.45 -14.93
CA GLN A 59 19.40 -4.17 -13.53
C GLN A 59 19.82 -2.75 -13.09
N SER A 60 20.95 -2.24 -13.58
CA SER A 60 21.45 -0.89 -13.31
C SER A 60 20.56 0.23 -13.85
N GLU A 61 19.65 -0.07 -14.76
CA GLU A 61 18.75 0.87 -15.43
C GLU A 61 17.29 0.71 -15.00
N GLN A 62 16.93 -0.37 -14.31
CA GLN A 62 15.53 -0.66 -13.97
C GLN A 62 14.90 0.44 -13.12
N ASP A 63 15.59 0.94 -12.10
CA ASP A 63 15.08 2.01 -11.23
C ASP A 63 14.86 3.32 -11.99
N SER A 64 15.78 3.67 -12.90
CA SER A 64 15.69 4.91 -13.67
C SER A 64 14.60 4.82 -14.74
N LEU A 65 14.45 3.67 -15.39
CA LEU A 65 13.39 3.39 -16.34
C LEU A 65 12.02 3.35 -15.66
N ALA A 66 11.88 2.64 -14.53
CA ALA A 66 10.65 2.58 -13.75
C ALA A 66 10.20 4.00 -13.36
N ARG A 67 11.11 4.80 -12.79
CA ARG A 67 10.81 6.21 -12.47
C ARG A 67 10.38 6.98 -13.70
N HIS A 68 11.10 6.86 -14.82
CA HIS A 68 10.79 7.59 -16.05
C HIS A 68 9.38 7.28 -16.56
N TYR A 69 9.04 6.00 -16.70
CA TYR A 69 7.74 5.59 -17.21
C TYR A 69 6.60 5.87 -16.23
N TYR A 70 6.81 5.67 -14.93
CA TYR A 70 5.77 5.95 -13.94
C TYR A 70 5.45 7.43 -13.91
N LEU A 71 6.46 8.32 -13.96
CA LEU A 71 6.21 9.76 -14.08
C LEU A 71 5.47 10.12 -15.38
N ARG A 72 5.81 9.49 -16.50
CA ARG A 72 5.10 9.69 -17.78
C ARG A 72 3.64 9.26 -17.74
N ILE A 73 3.28 8.30 -16.89
CA ILE A 73 1.91 7.83 -16.68
C ILE A 73 1.17 8.76 -15.70
N LEU A 74 1.84 9.18 -14.61
CA LEU A 74 1.22 9.92 -13.51
C LEU A 74 1.08 11.42 -13.78
N GLU A 75 2.12 12.09 -14.29
CA GLU A 75 2.15 13.55 -14.46
C GLU A 75 1.02 14.09 -15.36
N PRO A 76 0.68 13.46 -16.51
CA PRO A 76 -0.43 13.93 -17.34
C PRO A 76 -1.80 13.83 -16.65
N ARG A 77 -1.91 12.99 -15.62
CA ARG A 77 -3.12 12.80 -14.80
C ARG A 77 -3.14 13.70 -13.56
N GLY A 78 -2.09 14.50 -13.35
CA GLY A 78 -1.97 15.41 -12.21
C GLY A 78 -1.50 14.74 -10.92
N TYR A 79 -0.97 13.52 -11.00
CA TYR A 79 -0.51 12.77 -9.84
C TYR A 79 1.01 12.72 -9.73
N THR A 80 1.48 12.59 -8.49
CA THR A 80 2.89 12.41 -8.15
C THR A 80 3.19 10.94 -7.85
N LEU A 81 4.47 10.58 -7.93
CA LEU A 81 4.93 9.25 -7.49
C LEU A 81 4.66 8.99 -6.00
N ALA A 82 4.65 10.04 -5.18
CA ALA A 82 4.36 9.93 -3.75
C ALA A 82 2.90 9.56 -3.50
N GLU A 83 1.96 10.24 -4.16
CA GLU A 83 0.52 9.95 -4.08
C GLU A 83 0.20 8.55 -4.60
N PHE A 84 0.86 8.12 -5.68
CA PHE A 84 0.74 6.76 -6.18
C PHE A 84 1.25 5.74 -5.16
N THR A 85 2.41 5.97 -4.56
CA THR A 85 2.99 5.07 -3.55
C THR A 85 2.07 4.95 -2.33
N GLU A 86 1.55 6.06 -1.83
CA GLU A 86 0.60 6.08 -0.70
C GLU A 86 -0.71 5.37 -1.05
N SER A 87 -1.22 5.58 -2.25
CA SER A 87 -2.43 4.90 -2.74
C SER A 87 -2.24 3.38 -2.88
N MET A 88 -1.06 2.93 -3.33
CA MET A 88 -0.71 1.51 -3.37
C MET A 88 -0.61 0.91 -1.96
N GLN A 89 -0.07 1.65 -0.99
CA GLN A 89 -0.04 1.23 0.42
C GLN A 89 -1.46 1.12 0.99
N TRP A 90 -2.33 2.07 0.65
CA TRP A 90 -3.75 2.05 1.02
C TRP A 90 -4.49 0.82 0.45
N LEU A 91 -4.18 0.41 -0.79
CA LEU A 91 -4.70 -0.83 -1.38
C LEU A 91 -4.18 -2.06 -0.63
N GLN A 92 -2.88 -2.12 -0.37
CA GLN A 92 -2.21 -3.26 0.27
C GLN A 92 -2.62 -3.47 1.74
N ALA A 93 -3.13 -2.44 2.40
CA ALA A 93 -3.59 -2.50 3.78
C ALA A 93 -4.84 -3.38 3.98
N ASP A 94 -5.67 -3.56 2.94
CA ASP A 94 -6.84 -4.44 2.96
C ASP A 94 -6.81 -5.44 1.78
N PRO A 95 -6.57 -6.74 2.04
CA PRO A 95 -6.54 -7.76 0.99
C PRO A 95 -7.80 -7.83 0.12
N LYS A 96 -8.98 -7.54 0.68
CA LYS A 96 -10.25 -7.58 -0.09
C LYS A 96 -10.33 -6.43 -1.08
N ARG A 97 -9.89 -5.24 -0.64
CA ARG A 97 -9.80 -4.04 -1.47
C ARG A 97 -8.78 -4.22 -2.58
N LEU A 98 -7.60 -4.76 -2.25
CA LEU A 98 -6.56 -5.07 -3.22
C LEU A 98 -7.12 -6.03 -4.30
N GLN A 99 -7.75 -7.12 -3.87
CA GLN A 99 -8.37 -8.09 -4.79
C GLN A 99 -9.41 -7.42 -5.71
N ALA A 100 -10.36 -6.68 -5.14
CA ALA A 100 -11.43 -6.03 -5.91
C ALA A 100 -10.88 -5.01 -6.93
N THR A 101 -9.81 -4.29 -6.58
CA THR A 101 -9.14 -3.35 -7.50
C THR A 101 -8.45 -4.11 -8.63
N TYR A 102 -7.75 -5.21 -8.32
CA TYR A 102 -7.07 -6.02 -9.33
C TYR A 102 -8.05 -6.73 -10.29
N GLU A 103 -9.23 -7.12 -9.83
CA GLU A 103 -10.30 -7.64 -10.70
C GLU A 103 -10.68 -6.58 -11.76
N LYS A 104 -10.84 -5.32 -11.36
CA LYS A 104 -11.11 -4.20 -12.29
C LYS A 104 -9.96 -3.95 -13.26
N VAL A 105 -8.71 -4.05 -12.79
CA VAL A 105 -7.50 -3.91 -13.64
C VAL A 105 -7.48 -4.99 -14.72
N LEU A 106 -7.83 -6.24 -14.39
CA LEU A 106 -7.90 -7.34 -15.35
C LEU A 106 -9.01 -7.13 -16.39
N ASP A 107 -10.19 -6.69 -15.95
CA ASP A 107 -11.30 -6.36 -16.86
C ASP A 107 -10.91 -5.24 -17.83
N ARG A 108 -10.21 -4.22 -17.32
CA ARG A 108 -9.74 -3.09 -18.14
C ARG A 108 -8.68 -3.54 -19.16
N ALA A 109 -7.71 -4.33 -18.74
CA ALA A 109 -6.68 -4.89 -19.63
C ALA A 109 -7.31 -5.71 -20.77
N THR A 110 -8.28 -6.57 -20.46
CA THR A 110 -9.02 -7.38 -21.45
C THR A 110 -9.78 -6.50 -22.45
N THR A 111 -10.35 -5.40 -21.97
CA THR A 111 -11.05 -4.43 -22.84
C THR A 111 -10.08 -3.78 -23.82
N LEU A 112 -8.90 -3.35 -23.36
CA LEU A 112 -7.86 -2.77 -24.22
C LEU A 112 -7.38 -3.75 -25.29
N GLU A 113 -7.18 -5.03 -24.94
CA GLU A 113 -6.83 -6.08 -25.92
C GLU A 113 -7.88 -6.20 -27.03
N THR A 114 -9.16 -6.13 -26.66
CA THR A 114 -10.28 -6.22 -27.61
C THR A 114 -10.38 -4.99 -28.50
N GLU A 115 -10.06 -3.80 -27.97
CA GLU A 115 -10.04 -2.55 -28.74
C GLU A 115 -8.90 -2.52 -29.77
N ILE A 116 -7.72 -3.05 -29.42
CA ILE A 116 -6.55 -3.12 -30.32
C ILE A 116 -6.78 -4.10 -31.48
N GLN A 117 -7.59 -5.14 -31.30
CA GLN A 117 -7.87 -6.16 -32.32
C GLN A 117 -8.96 -5.75 -33.33
N LYS A 118 -9.63 -4.61 -33.13
CA LYS A 118 -10.66 -4.08 -34.05
C LYS A 118 -10.06 -3.13 -35.08
#